data_AF-A0A3A5A964-F1
#
_entry.id   AF-A0A3A5A964-F1
#
_cell.length_a   1.000
_cell.length_b   1.000
_cell.length_c   1.000
_cell.angle_alpha   90.00
_cell.angle_beta   90.00
_cell.angle_gamma   90.00
#
_symmetry.space_group_name_H-M   'P 1'
#
loop_
_entity.id
_entity.type
_entity.pdbx_description
1 polymer ?
#
loop_
_entity_poly.entity_id
_entity_poly.type
_entity_poly.pdbx_seq_one_letter_code
_entity_poly.pdbx_strand_id
1 'polypeptide(L)'
;MVGRPALKRFRSCSDEDFRVDRHIHSTWTDGQGSVAQIVERAKEMHLRQIVVTDHVRRHSTYWEQYVAEVRTFGGQEEVDVLIGFEAKISDLDGNLDILPACADKADLLIGSVHSLPAGDGFVLPAQVGWESLERLEYELSLALLSSGNADVLGHPGGMSLSVLGRFDHRYMEGIMQACASSGTAFEINTRYHRTILDWLLEKLLQYDPPVSLGSDAHHPGDVGTCALLMGERRSKR
;
A
#
# COMPACT_ATOMS: atom_id res chain seq x y z
N MET A 1 10.52 20.65 4.22
CA MET A 1 10.51 19.18 4.04
C MET A 1 9.15 18.70 4.49
N VAL A 2 8.35 18.16 3.56
CA VAL A 2 7.13 17.45 3.94
C VAL A 2 7.62 16.19 4.68
N GLY A 3 7.23 16.02 5.94
CA GLY A 3 7.65 14.86 6.74
C GLY A 3 6.89 13.60 6.36
N ARG A 4 7.27 12.46 6.95
CA ARG A 4 6.54 11.19 6.83
C ARG A 4 5.04 11.39 7.06
N PRO A 5 4.17 10.72 6.28
CA PRO A 5 2.73 10.89 6.40
C PRO A 5 2.24 10.37 7.76
N ALA A 6 1.28 11.07 8.36
CA ALA A 6 0.68 10.65 9.62
C ALA A 6 -0.29 9.49 9.38
N LEU A 7 0.11 8.28 9.76
CA LEU A 7 -0.73 7.07 9.71
C LEU A 7 -1.59 6.99 10.99
N LYS A 8 -2.85 7.42 10.87
CA LYS A 8 -3.78 7.50 12.00
C LYS A 8 -4.55 6.19 12.17
N ARG A 9 -4.93 5.90 13.41
CA ARG A 9 -5.94 4.88 13.70
C ARG A 9 -7.26 5.20 13.03
N PHE A 10 -7.95 4.18 12.51
CA PHE A 10 -9.12 4.35 11.67
C PHE A 10 -10.23 5.20 12.31
N ARG A 11 -10.51 5.02 13.62
CA ARG A 11 -11.51 5.82 14.35
C ARG A 11 -11.11 7.28 14.53
N SER A 12 -9.82 7.59 14.41
CA SER A 12 -9.28 8.95 14.53
C SER A 12 -9.15 9.67 13.18
N CYS A 13 -9.48 9.00 12.07
CA CYS A 13 -9.42 9.60 10.74
C CYS A 13 -10.61 10.53 10.49
N SER A 14 -10.28 11.74 10.02
CA SER A 14 -11.21 12.72 9.45
C SER A 14 -11.35 12.53 7.93
N ASP A 15 -12.29 13.24 7.31
CA ASP A 15 -12.46 13.20 5.84
C ASP A 15 -11.20 13.70 5.11
N GLU A 16 -10.52 14.69 5.70
CA GLU A 16 -9.26 15.21 5.20
C GLU A 16 -8.14 14.17 5.21
N ASP A 17 -8.22 13.11 6.03
CA ASP A 17 -7.22 12.03 6.04
C ASP A 17 -7.41 11.04 4.89
N PHE A 18 -8.55 11.12 4.17
CA PHE A 18 -8.88 10.30 3.01
C PHE A 18 -8.84 11.06 1.68
N ARG A 19 -8.52 12.36 1.66
CA ARG A 19 -8.20 13.10 0.42
C ARG A 19 -6.77 12.83 -0.07
N VAL A 20 -6.35 11.58 -0.02
CA VAL A 20 -4.97 11.17 -0.29
C VAL A 20 -4.95 9.95 -1.21
N ASP A 21 -3.82 9.73 -1.86
CA ASP A 21 -3.54 8.47 -2.55
C ASP A 21 -2.08 8.07 -2.32
N ARG A 22 -1.87 7.05 -1.49
CA ARG A 22 -0.55 6.69 -0.98
C ARG A 22 0.04 5.42 -1.61
N HIS A 23 -0.54 4.95 -2.71
CA HIS A 23 -0.05 3.78 -3.45
C HIS A 23 -0.27 3.99 -4.94
N ILE A 24 0.77 4.44 -5.64
CA ILE A 24 0.73 4.85 -7.05
C ILE A 24 2.04 4.42 -7.73
N HIS A 25 1.95 3.82 -8.91
CA HIS A 25 3.09 3.39 -9.70
C HIS A 25 3.30 4.28 -10.92
N SER A 26 4.55 4.52 -11.27
CA SER A 26 4.92 5.39 -12.39
C SER A 26 5.70 4.63 -13.46
N THR A 27 6.09 5.34 -14.51
CA THR A 27 6.95 4.81 -15.58
C THR A 27 8.35 4.39 -15.12
N TRP A 28 8.71 4.60 -13.86
CA TRP A 28 9.94 4.05 -13.30
C TRP A 28 9.88 2.53 -13.13
N THR A 29 8.67 1.97 -12.97
CA THR A 29 8.46 0.53 -12.90
C THR A 29 7.39 0.06 -13.88
N ASP A 30 6.18 -0.25 -13.43
CA ASP A 30 5.10 -0.83 -14.24
C ASP A 30 3.87 0.09 -14.39
N GLY A 31 3.96 1.32 -13.89
CA GLY A 31 3.02 2.38 -14.21
C GLY A 31 3.16 2.92 -15.64
N GLN A 32 2.06 3.44 -16.17
CA GLN A 32 1.98 4.04 -17.50
C GLN A 32 2.13 5.57 -17.47
N GLY A 33 2.05 6.18 -16.28
CA GLY A 33 2.15 7.62 -16.07
C GLY A 33 3.52 8.05 -15.59
N SER A 34 4.04 9.15 -16.12
CA SER A 34 5.20 9.83 -15.51
C SER A 34 4.81 10.43 -14.15
N VAL A 35 5.80 10.74 -13.32
CA VAL A 35 5.57 11.42 -12.03
C VAL A 35 4.82 12.75 -12.26
N ALA A 36 5.17 13.50 -13.32
CA ALA A 36 4.46 14.72 -13.68
C ALA A 36 2.96 14.49 -13.97
N GLN A 37 2.61 13.45 -14.72
CA GLN A 37 1.21 13.13 -15.03
C GLN A 37 0.43 12.70 -13.79
N ILE A 38 1.07 11.95 -12.88
CA ILE A 38 0.49 11.57 -11.59
C ILE A 38 0.19 12.82 -10.75
N VAL A 39 1.13 13.75 -10.67
CA VAL A 39 0.98 15.00 -9.91
C VAL A 39 -0.12 15.88 -10.48
N GLU A 40 -0.16 16.07 -11.80
CA GLU A 40 -1.23 16.83 -12.47
C GLU A 40 -2.60 16.22 -12.17
N ARG A 41 -2.73 14.89 -12.28
CA ARG A 41 -3.98 14.22 -11.93
C ARG A 41 -4.37 14.39 -10.47
N ALA A 42 -3.40 14.32 -9.55
CA ALA A 42 -3.66 14.50 -8.13
C ALA A 42 -4.23 15.89 -7.81
N LYS A 43 -3.77 16.94 -8.51
CA LYS A 43 -4.32 18.30 -8.41
C LYS A 43 -5.76 18.39 -8.92
N GLU A 44 -6.04 17.80 -10.09
CA GLU A 44 -7.41 17.72 -10.64
C GLU A 44 -8.39 17.04 -9.67
N MET A 45 -7.88 16.05 -8.93
CA MET A 45 -8.63 15.29 -7.94
C MET A 45 -8.72 15.98 -6.57
N HIS A 46 -8.10 17.16 -6.43
CA HIS A 46 -8.03 17.92 -5.17
C HIS A 46 -7.49 17.11 -3.99
N LEU A 47 -6.55 16.20 -4.28
CA LEU A 47 -5.84 15.45 -3.25
C LEU A 47 -4.93 16.39 -2.49
N ARG A 48 -4.87 16.24 -1.17
CA ARG A 48 -3.94 17.01 -0.33
C ARG A 48 -2.53 16.45 -0.35
N GLN A 49 -2.40 15.14 -0.60
CA GLN A 49 -1.14 14.42 -0.52
C GLN A 49 -1.20 13.17 -1.40
N ILE A 50 -0.09 12.89 -2.06
CA ILE A 50 0.14 11.62 -2.75
C ILE A 50 1.49 11.04 -2.35
N VAL A 51 1.62 9.73 -2.50
CA VAL A 51 2.91 9.03 -2.43
C VAL A 51 3.08 8.24 -3.72
N VAL A 52 4.15 8.50 -4.44
CA VAL A 52 4.57 7.62 -5.54
C VAL A 52 5.34 6.46 -4.90
N THR A 53 5.00 5.21 -5.22
CA THR A 53 5.45 4.01 -4.50
C THR A 53 5.92 2.91 -5.45
N ASP A 54 6.72 3.29 -6.45
CA ASP A 54 7.23 2.35 -7.45
C ASP A 54 7.88 1.10 -6.83
N HIS A 55 7.70 -0.05 -7.48
CA HIS A 55 8.21 -1.33 -7.03
C HIS A 55 9.74 -1.38 -6.89
N VAL A 56 10.25 -1.65 -5.69
CA VAL A 56 11.71 -1.76 -5.45
C VAL A 56 12.14 -3.19 -5.14
N ARG A 57 13.39 -3.52 -5.49
CA ARG A 57 14.08 -4.78 -5.21
C ARG A 57 15.46 -4.50 -4.63
N ARG A 58 16.11 -5.47 -3.96
CA ARG A 58 17.51 -5.32 -3.46
C ARG A 58 18.51 -4.92 -4.53
N HIS A 59 18.23 -5.27 -5.79
CA HIS A 59 19.10 -5.00 -6.94
C HIS A 59 18.59 -3.87 -7.84
N SER A 60 17.55 -3.13 -7.45
CA SER A 60 17.09 -1.96 -8.20
C SER A 60 18.21 -0.92 -8.30
N THR A 61 18.51 -0.44 -9.50
CA THR A 61 19.56 0.58 -9.74
C THR A 61 19.00 1.96 -10.09
N TYR A 62 17.69 2.06 -10.31
CA TYR A 62 17.01 3.29 -10.76
C TYR A 62 16.64 4.25 -9.61
N TRP A 63 16.68 3.76 -8.36
CA TRP A 63 16.02 4.41 -7.23
C TRP A 63 16.59 5.79 -6.91
N GLU A 64 17.88 6.05 -7.16
CA GLU A 64 18.47 7.37 -6.92
C GLU A 64 17.88 8.44 -7.85
N GLN A 65 17.75 8.11 -9.14
CA GLN A 65 17.16 9.03 -10.12
C GLN A 65 15.65 9.20 -9.87
N TYR A 66 14.95 8.13 -9.50
CA TYR A 66 13.56 8.17 -9.09
C TYR A 66 13.33 9.10 -7.90
N VAL A 67 14.09 8.94 -6.81
CA VAL A 67 14.03 9.79 -5.62
C VAL A 67 14.31 11.26 -6.00
N ALA A 68 15.28 11.49 -6.88
CA ALA A 68 15.60 12.83 -7.36
C ALA A 68 14.44 13.45 -8.14
N GLU A 69 13.81 12.72 -9.06
CA GLU A 69 12.66 13.18 -9.84
C GLU A 69 11.46 13.51 -8.93
N VAL A 70 11.02 12.58 -8.09
CA VAL A 70 9.86 12.80 -7.20
C VAL A 70 10.10 14.01 -6.30
N ARG A 71 11.33 14.20 -5.81
CA ARG A 71 11.70 15.36 -4.99
C ARG A 71 11.55 16.69 -5.72
N THR A 72 11.63 16.74 -7.06
CA THR A 72 11.39 17.98 -7.82
C THR A 72 9.95 18.48 -7.71
N PHE A 73 9.01 17.59 -7.37
CA PHE A 73 7.60 17.92 -7.15
C PHE A 73 7.26 18.17 -5.67
N GLY A 74 8.18 17.88 -4.74
CA GLY A 74 7.95 18.08 -3.32
C GLY A 74 7.88 19.56 -2.94
N GLY A 75 6.86 19.95 -2.17
CA GLY A 75 6.68 21.32 -1.67
C GLY A 75 6.01 22.30 -2.63
N GLN A 76 5.26 21.81 -3.62
CA GLN A 76 4.34 22.66 -4.39
C GLN A 76 3.02 22.83 -3.64
N GLU A 77 2.53 24.07 -3.55
CA GLU A 77 1.44 24.52 -2.64
C GLU A 77 0.08 23.82 -2.81
N GLU A 78 -0.14 23.02 -3.86
CA GLU A 78 -1.45 22.40 -4.14
C GLU A 78 -1.58 20.93 -3.73
N VAL A 79 -0.49 20.15 -3.77
CA VAL A 79 -0.47 18.73 -3.38
C VAL A 79 0.88 18.35 -2.79
N ASP A 80 0.86 17.76 -1.59
CA ASP A 80 2.07 17.21 -0.98
C ASP A 80 2.51 15.94 -1.70
N VAL A 81 3.61 16.01 -2.46
CA VAL A 81 4.18 14.85 -3.16
C VAL A 81 5.30 14.23 -2.33
N LEU A 82 5.13 12.95 -1.99
CA LEU A 82 6.06 12.19 -1.18
C LEU A 82 6.70 11.03 -1.96
N ILE A 83 7.88 10.64 -1.49
CA ILE A 83 8.65 9.53 -2.03
C ILE A 83 8.30 8.26 -1.24
N GLY A 84 7.97 7.20 -1.95
CA GLY A 84 7.79 5.89 -1.31
C GLY A 84 8.28 4.76 -2.19
N PHE A 85 8.16 3.56 -1.65
CA PHE A 85 8.45 2.34 -2.38
C PHE A 85 7.47 1.26 -1.96
N GLU A 86 7.12 0.37 -2.90
CA GLU A 86 6.49 -0.91 -2.59
C GLU A 86 7.53 -2.03 -2.73
N ALA A 87 7.88 -2.67 -1.61
CA ALA A 87 8.80 -3.78 -1.56
C ALA A 87 8.03 -5.08 -1.31
N LYS A 88 8.37 -6.13 -2.07
CA LYS A 88 7.82 -7.46 -1.80
C LYS A 88 8.44 -8.05 -0.54
N ILE A 89 7.66 -8.85 0.18
CA ILE A 89 8.19 -9.73 1.23
C ILE A 89 9.02 -10.83 0.57
N SER A 90 10.21 -11.06 1.11
CA SER A 90 11.26 -11.87 0.48
C SER A 90 11.46 -13.24 1.10
N ASP A 91 11.08 -13.40 2.36
CA ASP A 91 11.23 -14.64 3.12
C ASP A 91 10.13 -14.78 4.19
N LEU A 92 10.16 -15.91 4.89
CA LEU A 92 9.18 -16.26 5.93
C LEU A 92 9.36 -15.46 7.23
N ASP A 93 10.46 -14.72 7.37
CA ASP A 93 10.74 -13.86 8.52
C ASP A 93 10.19 -12.43 8.31
N GLY A 94 9.55 -12.15 7.17
CA GLY A 94 8.97 -10.86 6.86
C GLY A 94 9.98 -9.83 6.36
N ASN A 95 11.20 -10.25 5.98
CA ASN A 95 12.17 -9.31 5.41
C ASN A 95 11.71 -8.82 4.05
N LEU A 96 11.97 -7.55 3.75
CA LEU A 96 11.64 -6.95 2.46
C LEU A 96 12.76 -7.15 1.44
N ASP A 97 12.40 -7.36 0.18
CA ASP A 97 13.34 -7.32 -0.94
C ASP A 97 13.67 -5.86 -1.30
N ILE A 98 14.43 -5.19 -0.43
CA ILE A 98 14.84 -3.79 -0.61
C ILE A 98 16.27 -3.57 -0.09
N LEU A 99 17.00 -2.65 -0.72
CA LEU A 99 18.30 -2.20 -0.22
C LEU A 99 18.09 -1.18 0.93
N PRO A 100 18.81 -1.26 2.06
CA PRO A 100 18.63 -0.32 3.18
C PRO A 100 18.74 1.16 2.78
N ALA A 101 19.66 1.49 1.88
CA ALA A 101 19.82 2.85 1.37
C ALA A 101 18.56 3.38 0.63
N CYS A 102 17.77 2.51 0.00
CA CYS A 102 16.48 2.88 -0.59
C CYS A 102 15.45 3.16 0.51
N ALA A 103 15.36 2.26 1.50
CA ALA A 103 14.43 2.41 2.63
C ALA A 103 14.65 3.72 3.39
N ASP A 104 15.91 4.13 3.59
CA ASP A 104 16.29 5.38 4.26
C ASP A 104 15.84 6.64 3.51
N LYS A 105 15.53 6.55 2.21
CA LYS A 105 15.03 7.68 1.40
C LYS A 105 13.51 7.71 1.29
N ALA A 106 12.81 6.69 1.77
CA ALA A 106 11.36 6.61 1.69
C ALA A 106 10.70 7.46 2.79
N ASP A 107 9.79 8.35 2.37
CA ASP A 107 8.83 8.98 3.27
C ASP A 107 7.74 7.98 3.70
N LEU A 108 7.44 6.98 2.87
CA LEU A 108 6.54 5.87 3.17
C LEU A 108 7.03 4.56 2.51
N LEU A 109 7.18 3.50 3.29
CA LEU A 109 7.52 2.17 2.80
C LEU A 109 6.35 1.19 2.94
N ILE A 110 5.92 0.65 1.79
CA ILE A 110 4.87 -0.38 1.71
C ILE A 110 5.54 -1.74 1.56
N GLY A 111 5.18 -2.69 2.44
CA GLY A 111 5.56 -4.09 2.31
C GLY A 111 4.36 -4.92 1.86
N SER A 112 4.52 -5.73 0.81
CA SER A 112 3.40 -6.43 0.17
C SER A 112 3.70 -7.91 -0.09
N VAL A 113 2.65 -8.74 -0.04
CA VAL A 113 2.71 -10.14 -0.48
C VAL A 113 2.36 -10.19 -1.97
N HIS A 114 3.35 -10.28 -2.86
CA HIS A 114 3.12 -10.44 -4.31
C HIS A 114 3.33 -11.88 -4.82
N SER A 115 4.14 -12.64 -4.10
CA SER A 115 4.55 -13.99 -4.46
C SER A 115 5.02 -14.72 -3.21
N LEU A 116 5.06 -16.05 -3.28
CA LEU A 116 5.36 -16.88 -2.12
C LEU A 116 6.86 -17.26 -2.13
N PRO A 117 7.64 -16.90 -1.08
CA PRO A 117 9.02 -17.34 -0.97
C PRO A 117 9.12 -18.87 -0.97
N ALA A 118 10.06 -19.42 -1.75
CA ALA A 118 10.30 -20.85 -1.83
C ALA A 118 11.79 -21.12 -2.09
N GLY A 119 12.51 -21.52 -1.03
CA GLY A 119 13.96 -21.71 -1.10
C GLY A 119 14.68 -20.39 -1.40
N ASP A 120 15.47 -20.36 -2.47
CA ASP A 120 16.17 -19.17 -2.99
C ASP A 120 15.33 -18.37 -4.01
N GLY A 121 14.08 -18.80 -4.27
CA GLY A 121 13.22 -18.21 -5.28
C GLY A 121 11.81 -17.90 -4.79
N PHE A 122 10.89 -17.76 -5.75
CA PHE A 122 9.48 -17.44 -5.52
C PHE A 122 8.60 -18.37 -6.34
N VAL A 123 7.46 -18.76 -5.77
CA VAL A 123 6.39 -19.49 -6.46
C VAL A 123 5.28 -18.50 -6.81
N LEU A 124 4.76 -18.64 -8.04
CA LEU A 124 3.64 -17.81 -8.47
C LEU A 124 2.38 -18.23 -7.72
N PRO A 125 1.57 -17.27 -7.24
CA PRO A 125 0.34 -17.56 -6.49
C PRO A 125 -0.61 -18.55 -7.21
N ALA A 126 -0.72 -18.44 -8.54
CA ALA A 126 -1.55 -19.31 -9.39
C ALA A 126 -1.10 -20.78 -9.42
N GLN A 127 0.10 -21.11 -8.91
CA GLN A 127 0.64 -22.47 -8.84
C GLN A 127 0.39 -23.15 -7.49
N VAL A 128 -0.22 -22.44 -6.53
CA VAL A 128 -0.46 -22.94 -5.16
C VAL A 128 -1.93 -23.27 -4.96
N GLY A 129 -2.20 -24.40 -4.28
CA GLY A 129 -3.56 -24.79 -3.92
C GLY A 129 -4.23 -23.74 -3.01
N TRP A 130 -5.52 -23.52 -3.21
CA TRP A 130 -6.26 -22.41 -2.59
C TRP A 130 -6.17 -22.37 -1.06
N GLU A 131 -6.29 -23.52 -0.37
CA GLU A 131 -6.19 -23.58 1.11
C GLU A 131 -4.83 -23.09 1.62
N SER A 132 -3.78 -23.42 0.88
CA SER A 132 -2.42 -23.01 1.22
C SER A 132 -2.17 -21.55 0.86
N LEU A 133 -2.76 -21.04 -0.24
CA LEU A 133 -2.49 -19.68 -0.70
C LEU A 133 -2.95 -18.62 0.32
N GLU A 134 -4.21 -18.69 0.75
CA GLU A 134 -4.77 -17.75 1.71
C GLU A 134 -4.03 -17.81 3.06
N ARG A 135 -3.67 -19.03 3.50
CA ARG A 135 -2.92 -19.24 4.74
C ARG A 135 -1.49 -18.69 4.65
N LEU A 136 -0.79 -18.91 3.54
CA LEU A 136 0.58 -18.43 3.36
C LEU A 136 0.62 -16.90 3.26
N GLU A 137 -0.37 -16.29 2.58
CA GLU A 137 -0.51 -14.83 2.57
C GLU A 137 -0.70 -14.26 3.96
N TYR A 138 -1.56 -14.91 4.75
CA TYR A 138 -1.79 -14.55 6.15
C TYR A 138 -0.50 -14.66 6.98
N GLU A 139 0.21 -15.78 6.89
CA GLU A 139 1.46 -16.03 7.64
C GLU A 139 2.55 -15.01 7.25
N LEU A 140 2.72 -14.70 5.96
CA LEU A 140 3.66 -13.67 5.49
C LEU A 140 3.27 -12.27 5.96
N SER A 141 1.97 -11.96 5.95
CA SER A 141 1.46 -10.69 6.49
C SER A 141 1.82 -10.54 7.96
N LEU A 142 1.60 -11.58 8.78
CA LEU A 142 1.98 -11.56 10.19
C LEU A 142 3.49 -11.45 10.39
N ALA A 143 4.29 -12.13 9.56
CA ALA A 143 5.74 -12.04 9.62
C ALA A 143 6.23 -10.60 9.35
N LEU A 144 5.71 -9.94 8.32
CA LEU A 144 6.03 -8.53 8.06
C LEU A 144 5.67 -7.64 9.25
N LEU A 145 4.46 -7.79 9.78
CA LEU A 145 3.97 -7.01 10.93
C LEU A 145 4.82 -7.22 12.19
N SER A 146 5.34 -8.44 12.39
CA SER A 146 6.25 -8.75 13.50
C SER A 146 7.67 -8.19 13.28
N SER A 147 8.11 -8.05 12.03
CA SER A 147 9.44 -7.56 11.70
C SER A 147 9.61 -6.05 11.92
N GLY A 148 8.52 -5.27 11.78
CA GLY A 148 8.56 -3.81 11.86
C GLY A 148 9.29 -3.13 10.69
N ASN A 149 9.52 -3.86 9.59
CA ASN A 149 10.31 -3.39 8.45
C ASN A 149 9.54 -2.50 7.45
N ALA A 150 8.25 -2.24 7.68
CA ALA A 150 7.40 -1.42 6.81
C ALA A 150 6.49 -0.48 7.61
N ASP A 151 6.16 0.67 7.01
CA ASP A 151 5.17 1.60 7.55
C ASP A 151 3.74 1.10 7.28
N VAL A 152 3.53 0.41 6.15
CA VAL A 152 2.24 -0.08 5.68
C VAL A 152 2.37 -1.52 5.21
N LEU A 153 1.42 -2.38 5.61
CA LEU A 153 1.18 -3.66 4.94
C LEU A 153 0.26 -3.38 3.74
N GLY A 154 0.81 -3.52 2.53
CA GLY A 154 0.12 -3.30 1.26
C GLY A 154 -0.94 -4.35 0.99
N HIS A 155 -2.09 -3.88 0.47
CA HIS A 155 -3.27 -4.65 0.06
C HIS A 155 -3.45 -6.00 0.75
N PRO A 156 -3.67 -6.05 2.09
CA PRO A 156 -3.82 -7.31 2.81
C PRO A 156 -4.86 -8.25 2.17
N GLY A 157 -4.45 -9.47 1.80
CA GLY A 157 -5.32 -10.42 1.09
C GLY A 157 -5.41 -10.20 -0.41
N GLY A 158 -4.76 -9.16 -0.95
CA GLY A 158 -4.83 -8.75 -2.36
C GLY A 158 -4.31 -9.79 -3.34
N MET A 159 -3.32 -10.59 -2.95
CA MET A 159 -2.84 -11.69 -3.77
C MET A 159 -3.92 -12.77 -3.91
N SER A 160 -4.48 -13.25 -2.80
CA SER A 160 -5.54 -14.27 -2.82
C SER A 160 -6.84 -13.74 -3.44
N LEU A 161 -7.23 -12.50 -3.16
CA LEU A 161 -8.39 -11.86 -3.77
C LEU A 161 -8.27 -11.82 -5.30
N SER A 162 -7.07 -11.56 -5.83
CA SER A 162 -6.82 -11.51 -7.28
C SER A 162 -6.85 -12.88 -7.94
N VAL A 163 -6.38 -13.92 -7.25
CA VAL A 163 -6.26 -15.28 -7.80
C VAL A 163 -7.54 -16.09 -7.60
N LEU A 164 -8.16 -15.97 -6.42
CA LEU A 164 -9.27 -16.81 -5.96
C LEU A 164 -10.61 -16.06 -5.92
N GLY A 165 -10.61 -14.73 -5.97
CA GLY A 165 -11.81 -13.92 -5.77
C GLY A 165 -12.29 -13.87 -4.32
N ARG A 166 -11.50 -14.38 -3.37
CA ARG A 166 -11.83 -14.41 -1.93
C ARG A 166 -10.57 -14.42 -1.06
N PHE A 167 -10.77 -14.05 0.21
CA PHE A 167 -9.79 -14.22 1.27
C PHE A 167 -10.54 -14.47 2.59
N ASP A 168 -10.11 -15.45 3.38
CA ASP A 168 -10.77 -15.82 4.63
C ASP A 168 -10.84 -14.62 5.59
N HIS A 169 -12.07 -14.29 5.98
CA HIS A 169 -12.34 -13.16 6.88
C HIS A 169 -11.61 -13.30 8.22
N ARG A 170 -11.39 -14.52 8.72
CA ARG A 170 -10.66 -14.76 9.97
C ARG A 170 -9.19 -14.34 9.85
N TYR A 171 -8.57 -14.56 8.70
CA TYR A 171 -7.21 -14.12 8.43
C TYR A 171 -7.16 -12.60 8.30
N MET A 172 -8.09 -11.99 7.58
CA MET A 172 -8.19 -10.54 7.47
C MET A 172 -8.37 -9.85 8.82
N GLU A 173 -9.27 -10.35 9.67
CA GLU A 173 -9.48 -9.84 11.02
C GLU A 173 -8.23 -10.02 11.89
N GLY A 174 -7.52 -11.16 11.76
CA GLY A 174 -6.24 -11.39 12.41
C GLY A 174 -5.15 -10.40 11.98
N ILE A 175 -5.10 -10.04 10.70
CA ILE A 175 -4.18 -9.02 10.17
C ILE A 175 -4.51 -7.66 10.78
N MET A 176 -5.78 -7.26 10.83
CA MET A 176 -6.18 -5.98 11.43
C MET A 176 -5.77 -5.88 12.90
N GLN A 177 -5.94 -6.96 13.68
CA GLN A 177 -5.50 -7.02 15.08
C GLN A 177 -3.99 -6.88 15.20
N ALA A 178 -3.23 -7.54 14.32
CA ALA A 178 -1.78 -7.46 14.28
C ALA A 178 -1.29 -6.04 13.91
N CYS A 179 -1.88 -5.40 12.89
CA CYS A 179 -1.59 -3.99 12.55
C CYS A 179 -1.87 -3.05 13.73
N ALA A 180 -3.00 -3.25 14.43
CA ALA A 180 -3.35 -2.44 15.59
C ALA A 180 -2.33 -2.56 16.74
N SER A 181 -1.63 -3.70 16.82
CA SER A 181 -0.64 -4.01 17.87
C SER A 181 0.78 -3.61 17.48
N SER A 182 1.20 -3.80 16.23
CA SER A 182 2.54 -3.47 15.75
C SER A 182 2.73 -1.97 15.46
N GLY A 183 1.64 -1.27 15.12
CA GLY A 183 1.68 0.12 14.67
C GLY A 183 1.89 0.27 13.16
N THR A 184 2.19 -0.82 12.44
CA THR A 184 2.18 -0.83 10.97
C THR A 184 0.75 -0.62 10.47
N ALA A 185 0.57 0.27 9.50
CA ALA A 185 -0.75 0.58 8.98
C ALA A 185 -1.30 -0.54 8.08
N PHE A 186 -2.60 -0.76 8.20
CA PHE A 186 -3.37 -1.58 7.27
C PHE A 186 -3.72 -0.75 6.04
N GLU A 187 -3.35 -1.20 4.84
CA GLU A 187 -3.78 -0.51 3.62
C GLU A 187 -5.23 -0.82 3.25
N ILE A 188 -6.03 0.23 3.08
CA ILE A 188 -7.31 0.17 2.35
C ILE A 188 -6.99 0.38 0.87
N ASN A 189 -6.87 -0.72 0.13
CA ASN A 189 -6.54 -0.66 -1.29
C ASN A 189 -7.80 -0.80 -2.17
N THR A 190 -8.15 0.23 -2.95
CA THR A 190 -9.41 0.22 -3.69
C THR A 190 -9.39 -0.58 -5.00
N ARG A 191 -8.22 -1.09 -5.41
CA ARG A 191 -8.11 -2.08 -6.47
C ARG A 191 -8.56 -3.45 -5.98
N TYR A 192 -8.02 -3.91 -4.86
CA TYR A 192 -8.27 -5.26 -4.34
C TYR A 192 -9.49 -5.35 -3.41
N HIS A 193 -9.75 -4.34 -2.58
CA HIS A 193 -10.77 -4.43 -1.54
C HIS A 193 -12.16 -3.95 -1.98
N ARG A 194 -12.33 -3.52 -3.24
CA ARG A 194 -13.58 -2.90 -3.73
C ARG A 194 -14.82 -3.74 -3.43
N THR A 195 -14.75 -5.04 -3.63
CA THR A 195 -15.88 -5.98 -3.45
C THR A 195 -16.21 -6.24 -1.99
N ILE A 196 -15.26 -6.05 -1.08
CA ILE A 196 -15.40 -6.31 0.35
C ILE A 196 -15.42 -5.01 1.18
N LEU A 197 -15.43 -3.85 0.55
CA LEU A 197 -15.15 -2.57 1.21
C LEU A 197 -16.12 -2.28 2.36
N ASP A 198 -17.42 -2.52 2.20
CA ASP A 198 -18.39 -2.24 3.26
C ASP A 198 -18.13 -3.07 4.52
N TRP A 199 -17.89 -4.37 4.34
CA TRP A 199 -17.50 -5.27 5.43
C TRP A 199 -16.14 -4.87 6.02
N LEU A 200 -15.17 -4.51 5.17
CA LEU A 200 -13.84 -4.08 5.60
C LEU A 200 -13.91 -2.84 6.49
N LEU A 201 -14.69 -1.82 6.11
CA LEU A 201 -14.85 -0.57 6.87
C LEU A 201 -15.55 -0.81 8.22
N GLU A 202 -16.48 -1.76 8.31
CA GLU A 202 -17.07 -2.20 9.58
C GLU A 202 -15.99 -2.79 10.50
N LYS A 203 -15.14 -3.68 9.96
CA LYS A 203 -14.08 -4.33 10.73
C LYS A 203 -12.95 -3.38 11.11
N LEU A 204 -12.61 -2.41 10.27
CA LEU A 204 -11.66 -1.36 10.62
C LEU A 204 -12.18 -0.46 11.75
N LEU A 205 -13.49 -0.20 11.83
CA LEU A 205 -14.07 0.42 13.03
C LEU A 205 -13.96 -0.48 14.26
N GLN A 206 -14.12 -1.79 14.11
CA GLN A 206 -14.04 -2.74 15.23
C GLN A 206 -12.63 -2.85 15.79
N TYR A 207 -11.63 -3.08 14.93
CA TYR A 207 -10.25 -3.38 15.32
C TYR A 207 -9.35 -2.14 15.44
N ASP A 208 -9.72 -1.04 14.78
CA ASP A 208 -9.05 0.27 14.88
C ASP A 208 -7.51 0.26 14.66
N PRO A 209 -6.99 -0.42 13.61
CA PRO A 209 -5.58 -0.30 13.27
C PRO A 209 -5.26 1.10 12.73
N PRO A 210 -3.97 1.51 12.73
CA PRO A 210 -3.51 2.57 11.83
C PRO A 210 -3.85 2.20 10.38
N VAL A 211 -4.21 3.18 9.55
CA VAL A 211 -4.60 2.92 8.16
C VAL A 211 -3.84 3.80 7.16
N SER A 212 -3.63 3.24 5.97
CA SER A 212 -3.25 3.95 4.76
C SER A 212 -4.32 3.75 3.68
N LEU A 213 -4.43 4.67 2.73
CA LEU A 213 -5.37 4.59 1.61
C LEU A 213 -4.58 4.64 0.31
N GLY A 214 -4.83 3.68 -0.58
CA GLY A 214 -4.12 3.56 -1.85
C GLY A 214 -5.06 3.12 -2.98
N SER A 215 -4.86 3.67 -4.17
CA SER A 215 -5.57 3.23 -5.39
C SER A 215 -4.88 2.07 -6.09
N ASP A 216 -3.57 1.88 -5.86
CA ASP A 216 -2.70 1.03 -6.67
C ASP A 216 -2.72 1.43 -8.15
N ALA A 217 -2.74 2.75 -8.40
CA ALA A 217 -2.85 3.31 -9.73
C ALA A 217 -1.61 2.99 -10.58
N HIS A 218 -1.84 2.26 -11.67
CA HIS A 218 -0.84 2.03 -12.72
C HIS A 218 -1.15 2.85 -13.99
N HIS A 219 -2.33 3.45 -14.06
CA HIS A 219 -2.70 4.38 -15.12
C HIS A 219 -3.01 5.74 -14.47
N PRO A 220 -2.59 6.88 -15.06
CA PRO A 220 -2.85 8.21 -14.48
C PRO A 220 -4.32 8.40 -14.09
N GLY A 221 -5.26 7.96 -14.93
CA GLY A 221 -6.70 8.07 -14.66
C GLY A 221 -7.19 7.44 -13.35
N ASP A 222 -6.44 6.48 -12.79
CA ASP A 222 -6.81 5.78 -11.55
C ASP A 222 -6.35 6.53 -10.29
N VAL A 223 -5.45 7.51 -10.41
CA VAL A 223 -4.96 8.32 -9.29
C VAL A 223 -6.14 9.05 -8.63
N GLY A 224 -6.26 8.91 -7.31
CA GLY A 224 -7.30 9.50 -6.50
C GLY A 224 -8.66 8.78 -6.53
N THR A 225 -8.79 7.68 -7.28
CA THR A 225 -10.03 6.87 -7.24
C THR A 225 -10.35 6.31 -5.86
N CYS A 226 -9.31 6.06 -5.05
CA CYS A 226 -9.45 5.65 -3.67
C CYS A 226 -10.13 6.72 -2.80
N ALA A 227 -9.71 7.98 -2.95
CA ALA A 227 -10.27 9.12 -2.24
C ALA A 227 -11.74 9.38 -2.63
N LEU A 228 -12.08 9.28 -3.91
CA LEU A 228 -13.47 9.38 -4.38
C LEU A 228 -14.36 8.32 -3.72
N LEU A 229 -13.92 7.06 -3.78
CA LEU A 229 -14.70 5.94 -3.22
C LEU A 229 -14.90 6.10 -1.71
N MET A 230 -13.87 6.55 -0.97
CA MET A 230 -13.99 6.81 0.46
C MET A 230 -14.93 7.99 0.76
N GLY A 231 -14.90 9.06 -0.04
CA GLY A 231 -15.80 10.20 0.10
C GLY A 231 -17.28 9.84 -0.12
N GLU A 232 -17.57 9.00 -1.11
CA GLU A 232 -18.93 8.49 -1.37
C GLU A 232 -19.49 7.65 -0.22
N ARG A 233 -18.63 6.95 0.52
CA ARG A 233 -19.03 6.08 1.63
C ARG A 233 -19.23 6.85 2.93
N ARG A 234 -18.43 7.89 3.17
CA ARG A 234 -18.56 8.73 4.37
C ARG A 234 -19.72 9.73 4.28
N SER A 235 -20.08 10.18 3.09
CA SER A 235 -21.28 11.02 2.89
C SER A 235 -22.62 10.28 3.08
N LYS A 236 -22.60 8.94 3.14
CA LYS A 236 -23.78 8.08 3.37
C LYS A 236 -24.00 7.68 4.83
N ARG A 237 -23.11 8.08 5.74
CA ARG A 237 -23.19 7.82 7.19
C ARG A 237 -23.62 9.08 7.92
#